data_AF-A0A382Z0K9-F1
#
_entry.id   AF-A0A382Z0K9-F1
#
_cell.length_a   1.000
_cell.length_b   1.000
_cell.length_c   1.000
_cell.angle_alpha   90.00
_cell.angle_beta   90.00
_cell.angle_gamma   90.00
#
_symmetry.space_group_name_H-M   'P 1'
#
loop_
_entity.id
_entity.type
_entity.pdbx_description
1 polymer ?
#
loop_
_entity_poly.entity_id
_entity_poly.type
_entity_poly.pdbx_seq_one_letter_code
_entity_poly.pdbx_strand_id
1 'polypeptide(L)'
;MKTNRNDDCPCGSGKKYKNCCEQKRFQSGDENRIIRWLIRGAVGIFFVILAWGLVEFFTTDHPEMEAYKCDNPNCAQIHYRQKA
;
A
#
# COMPACT_ATOMS: atom_id res chain seq x y z
N MET A 1 42.77 -8.57 16.96
CA MET A 1 43.06 -7.69 15.81
C MET A 1 41.78 -6.93 15.46
N LYS A 2 41.78 -5.59 15.54
CA LYS A 2 40.65 -4.76 15.09
C LYS A 2 40.87 -4.43 13.62
N THR A 3 40.24 -5.18 12.71
CA THR A 3 40.25 -4.87 11.27
C THR A 3 39.33 -3.69 10.98
N ASN A 4 39.83 -2.64 10.31
CA ASN A 4 39.01 -1.50 9.92
C ASN A 4 38.02 -1.91 8.82
N ARG A 5 36.87 -1.23 8.75
CA ARG A 5 35.83 -1.46 7.75
C ARG A 5 36.33 -1.28 6.32
N ASN A 6 37.28 -0.37 6.11
CA ASN A 6 37.85 -0.08 4.79
C ASN A 6 39.09 -0.91 4.44
N ASP A 7 39.65 -1.66 5.39
CA ASP A 7 40.82 -2.51 5.16
C ASP A 7 40.46 -3.71 4.30
N ASP A 8 41.46 -4.32 3.69
CA ASP A 8 41.30 -5.58 2.97
C ASP A 8 40.84 -6.69 3.93
N CYS A 9 39.91 -7.50 3.45
CA CYS A 9 39.39 -8.58 4.25
C CYS A 9 40.48 -9.62 4.52
N PRO A 10 40.71 -10.03 5.79
CA PRO A 10 41.67 -11.08 6.13
C PRO A 10 41.26 -12.47 5.59
N CYS A 11 40.06 -12.58 5.03
CA CYS A 11 39.53 -13.77 4.39
C CYS A 11 40.13 -14.06 3.00
N GLY A 12 41.03 -13.22 2.48
CA GLY A 12 41.71 -13.43 1.20
C GLY A 12 40.82 -13.17 -0.03
N SER A 13 39.67 -12.51 0.14
CA SER A 13 38.71 -12.27 -0.96
C SER A 13 39.10 -11.11 -1.89
N GLY A 14 40.15 -10.35 -1.57
CA GLY A 14 40.55 -9.14 -2.29
C GLY A 14 39.54 -7.99 -2.20
N LYS A 15 38.50 -8.12 -1.35
CA LYS A 15 37.47 -7.10 -1.12
C LYS A 15 37.68 -6.44 0.23
N LYS A 16 37.27 -5.16 0.35
CA LYS A 16 37.24 -4.44 1.64
C LYS A 16 36.37 -5.18 2.66
N TYR A 17 36.76 -5.20 3.92
CA TYR A 17 36.10 -5.91 5.02
C TYR A 17 34.59 -5.61 5.09
N LYS A 18 34.21 -4.34 4.92
CA LYS A 18 32.80 -3.90 4.87
C LYS A 18 31.94 -4.58 3.80
N ASN A 19 32.54 -4.89 2.66
CA ASN A 19 31.87 -5.50 1.51
C ASN A 19 32.11 -7.02 1.43
N CYS A 20 32.66 -7.62 2.48
CA CYS A 20 32.93 -9.05 2.52
C CYS A 20 32.38 -9.67 3.81
N CYS A 21 33.22 -9.87 4.83
CA CYS A 21 32.80 -10.55 6.05
C CYS A 21 31.83 -9.72 6.90
N GLU A 22 31.88 -8.38 6.83
CA GLU A 22 30.91 -7.53 7.54
C GLU A 22 29.52 -7.61 6.88
N GLN A 23 29.43 -7.51 5.55
CA GLN A 23 28.17 -7.69 4.82
C GLN A 23 27.56 -9.08 5.04
N LYS A 24 28.38 -10.14 5.06
CA LYS A 24 27.89 -11.50 5.36
C LYS A 24 27.23 -11.63 6.74
N ARG A 25 27.64 -10.82 7.74
CA ARG A 25 26.97 -10.79 9.05
C ARG A 25 25.56 -10.18 9.01
N PHE A 26 25.32 -9.28 8.07
CA PHE A 26 24.00 -8.67 7.84
C PHE A 26 23.19 -9.37 6.73
N GLN A 27 23.82 -10.25 5.96
CA GLN A 27 23.19 -11.11 4.95
C GLN A 27 22.84 -12.50 5.54
N SER A 28 22.19 -12.53 6.71
CA SER A 28 21.35 -13.67 7.07
C SER A 28 20.08 -13.59 6.21
N GLY A 29 20.05 -14.37 5.14
CA GLY A 29 19.11 -14.26 4.04
C GLY A 29 17.62 -14.44 4.38
N ASP A 30 16.83 -13.47 3.91
CA ASP A 30 15.79 -13.65 2.90
C ASP A 30 14.41 -14.25 3.24
N GLU A 31 13.92 -14.15 4.47
CA GLU A 31 12.49 -14.37 4.74
C GLU A 31 11.57 -13.25 4.20
N ASN A 32 12.16 -12.20 3.61
CA ASN A 32 11.41 -11.05 3.08
C ASN A 32 11.26 -11.05 1.56
N ARG A 33 11.77 -12.06 0.83
CA ARG A 33 11.64 -12.07 -0.65
C ARG A 33 10.20 -12.30 -1.08
N ILE A 34 9.52 -13.28 -0.47
CA ILE A 34 8.10 -13.57 -0.71
C ILE A 34 7.24 -12.43 -0.14
N ILE A 35 7.50 -11.99 1.09
CA ILE A 35 6.78 -10.88 1.72
C ILE A 35 6.89 -9.61 0.86
N ARG A 36 8.07 -9.27 0.32
CA ARG A 36 8.24 -8.10 -0.55
C ARG A 36 7.52 -8.24 -1.89
N TRP A 37 7.40 -9.45 -2.43
CA TRP A 37 6.58 -9.74 -3.61
C TRP A 37 5.08 -9.59 -3.31
N LEU A 38 4.62 -10.09 -2.16
CA LEU A 38 3.24 -9.96 -1.70
C LEU A 38 2.85 -8.51 -1.44
N ILE A 39 3.71 -7.74 -0.75
CA ILE A 39 3.47 -6.30 -0.52
C ILE A 39 3.38 -5.55 -1.84
N ARG A 40 4.31 -5.80 -2.78
CA ARG A 40 4.26 -5.17 -4.12
C ARG A 40 2.98 -5.53 -4.87
N GLY A 41 2.56 -6.80 -4.82
CA GLY A 41 1.31 -7.25 -5.42
C GLY A 41 0.08 -6.59 -4.79
N ALA A 42 0.01 -6.59 -3.45
CA ALA A 42 -1.10 -5.99 -2.71
C ALA A 42 -1.23 -4.48 -2.96
N VAL A 43 -0.11 -3.76 -2.95
CA VAL A 43 -0.09 -2.32 -3.25
C VAL A 43 -0.56 -2.06 -4.69
N GLY A 44 -0.08 -2.85 -5.66
CA GLY A 44 -0.54 -2.75 -7.04
C GLY A 44 -2.05 -2.98 -7.18
N ILE A 45 -2.58 -4.04 -6.55
CA ILE A 45 -4.02 -4.36 -6.56
C ILE A 45 -4.83 -3.23 -5.92
N PHE A 46 -4.39 -2.68 -4.79
CA PHE A 46 -5.06 -1.56 -4.13
C PHE A 46 -5.16 -0.34 -5.04
N PHE A 47 -4.07 0.05 -5.70
CA PHE A 47 -4.09 1.18 -6.64
C PHE A 47 -4.97 0.93 -7.86
N VAL A 48 -5.04 -0.31 -8.36
CA VAL A 48 -5.94 -0.67 -9.47
C VAL A 48 -7.40 -0.56 -9.04
N ILE A 49 -7.77 -1.12 -7.89
CA ILE A 49 -9.15 -1.02 -7.36
C ILE A 49 -9.52 0.43 -7.09
N LEU A 50 -8.60 1.19 -6.49
CA LEU A 50 -8.83 2.61 -6.21
C LEU A 50 -8.99 3.41 -7.50
N ALA A 51 -8.14 3.19 -8.50
CA ALA A 51 -8.27 3.86 -9.79
C ALA A 51 -9.59 3.48 -10.50
N TRP A 52 -9.96 2.20 -10.50
CA TRP A 52 -11.24 1.73 -11.08
C TRP A 52 -12.44 2.37 -10.38
N GLY A 53 -12.46 2.34 -9.04
CA GLY A 53 -13.54 2.94 -8.25
C GLY A 53 -13.62 4.46 -8.41
N LEU A 54 -12.47 5.15 -8.52
CA LEU A 54 -12.45 6.57 -8.85
C LEU A 54 -13.02 6.83 -10.24
N VAL A 55 -12.59 6.07 -11.24
CA VAL A 55 -13.14 6.21 -12.61
C VAL A 55 -14.64 6.00 -12.59
N GLU A 56 -15.14 4.91 -12.01
CA GLU A 56 -16.58 4.66 -11.93
C GLU A 56 -17.33 5.78 -11.19
N PHE A 57 -16.77 6.30 -10.10
CA PHE A 57 -17.37 7.42 -9.36
C PHE A 57 -17.49 8.67 -10.21
N PHE A 58 -16.49 8.99 -11.04
CA PHE A 58 -16.53 10.16 -11.91
C PHE A 58 -17.33 9.94 -13.20
N THR A 59 -17.53 8.69 -13.62
CA THR A 59 -18.34 8.37 -14.81
C THR A 59 -19.80 8.07 -14.48
N THR A 60 -20.14 7.84 -13.21
CA THR A 60 -21.51 7.57 -12.78
C THR A 60 -22.16 8.87 -12.34
N ASP A 61 -23.22 9.29 -13.05
CA ASP A 61 -24.03 10.42 -12.62
C ASP A 61 -24.78 10.06 -11.33
N HIS A 62 -24.34 10.63 -10.20
CA HIS A 62 -25.04 10.49 -8.93
C HIS A 62 -26.22 11.48 -8.89
N PRO A 63 -27.48 11.02 -8.90
CA PRO A 63 -28.63 11.92 -8.92
C PRO A 63 -28.72 12.71 -7.61
N GLU A 64 -29.05 14.00 -7.72
CA GLU A 64 -29.29 14.86 -6.56
C GLU A 64 -30.51 14.32 -5.79
N MET A 65 -30.31 13.99 -4.50
CA MET A 65 -31.38 13.52 -3.62
C MET A 65 -31.88 14.67 -2.75
N GLU A 66 -33.17 14.95 -2.81
CA GLU A 66 -33.81 15.95 -1.96
C GLU A 66 -34.63 15.29 -0.86
N ALA A 67 -34.55 15.88 0.34
CA ALA A 67 -35.34 15.45 1.49
C ALA A 67 -36.73 16.10 1.46
N TYR A 68 -37.79 15.31 1.62
CA TYR A 68 -39.16 15.81 1.73
C TYR A 68 -39.87 15.22 2.96
N LYS A 69 -40.85 15.98 3.46
CA LYS A 69 -41.75 15.51 4.52
C LYS A 69 -42.98 14.88 3.89
N CYS A 70 -43.37 13.72 4.41
CA CYS A 70 -44.62 13.03 4.08
C CYS A 70 -45.82 13.79 4.67
N ASP A 71 -46.94 13.84 3.95
CA ASP A 71 -48.19 14.44 4.46
C ASP A 71 -48.92 13.56 5.48
N ASN A 72 -48.40 12.37 5.77
CA ASN A 72 -49.01 11.45 6.72
C ASN A 72 -48.80 11.96 8.17
N PRO A 73 -49.86 12.29 8.92
CA PRO A 73 -49.74 12.86 10.26
C PRO A 73 -49.10 11.93 11.29
N ASN A 74 -49.08 10.62 11.02
CA ASN A 74 -48.40 9.63 11.87
C ASN A 74 -46.97 9.32 11.41
N CYS A 75 -46.47 9.99 10.36
CA CYS A 75 -45.15 9.78 9.78
C CYS A 75 -44.18 10.87 10.26
N ALA A 76 -43.24 10.49 11.11
CA ALA A 76 -42.21 11.39 11.66
C ALA A 76 -40.84 11.25 10.97
N GLN A 77 -40.74 10.42 9.92
CA GLN A 77 -39.48 10.16 9.20
C GLN A 77 -39.31 11.09 8.00
N ILE A 78 -38.06 11.39 7.66
CA ILE A 78 -37.71 12.16 6.46
C ILE A 78 -37.52 11.19 5.30
N HIS A 79 -38.17 11.46 4.17
CA HIS A 79 -38.04 10.68 2.95
C HIS A 79 -37.13 11.38 1.95
N TYR A 80 -36.45 10.62 1.10
CA TYR A 80 -35.58 11.15 0.05
C TYR A 80 -36.10 10.73 -1.32
N ARG A 81 -36.04 11.64 -2.29
CA ARG A 81 -36.46 11.44 -3.69
C ARG A 81 -35.37 11.99 -4.61
N GLN A 82 -35.27 11.44 -5.82
CA GLN A 82 -34.46 12.04 -6.89
C GLN A 82 -35.10 13.35 -7.35
N LYS A 83 -34.33 14.42 -7.33
CA LYS A 83 -34.76 15.73 -7.84
C LYS A 83 -34.90 15.64 -9.36
N ALA A 84 -36.05 16.07 -9.88
CA ALA A 84 -36.37 16.06 -11.30
C ALA A 84 -35.63 17.14 -12.09
#